data_AF-A0A964UPS8-F1
#
_entry.id   AF-A0A964UPS8-F1
#
_cell.length_a   1.000
_cell.length_b   1.000
_cell.length_c   1.000
_cell.angle_alpha   90.00
_cell.angle_beta   90.00
_cell.angle_gamma   90.00
#
_symmetry.space_group_name_H-M   'P 1'
#
loop_
_entity.id
_entity.type
_entity.pdbx_description
1 polymer ?
#
loop_
_entity_poly.entity_id
_entity_poly.type
_entity_poly.pdbx_seq_one_letter_code
_entity_poly.pdbx_strand_id
1 'polypeptide(L)'
;MRQACAAALTFAASLGSVCGYASEARAVTVEEFYTQREAAQQERSGSAVQKQEERGAAKRTYSRPSQGSRERAIRQLDDEIVERLPIPVLLGVARSDITENFGDLRGGGTRLHEGLDMLAAEGTPIVAPTEALVTGMGTWPGAGRYVETAAPGGERHRYMHLSGFADIEPGDLLSVGDLVGFVGDTGNAEGGPAHLHFEIRRDGRALDPYPRIQQEFSLEQKVALIERALTQTDDPDALLDLLISEYEPFLIQAQVAGVALPPALARVAEEAVPSIGSFSRDLTVGDEGHDVSVLQSILIDKNALDIAEPTGYFGPLTKAALARYQSFIGMRGTGYFGSATRARFASALDPAAAPNAAHTAPTGEVSLTELVELLVALELIAPEQRTLALSAARRLD
;
A
#
# COMPACT_ATOMS: atom_id res chain seq x y z
N MET A 1 -23.88 -25.20 -22.05
CA MET A 1 -24.24 -23.83 -21.65
C MET A 1 -25.76 -23.53 -21.64
N ARG A 2 -26.66 -24.51 -21.42
CA ARG A 2 -28.11 -24.25 -21.19
C ARG A 2 -28.79 -25.20 -20.16
N GLN A 3 -28.01 -25.89 -19.33
CA GLN A 3 -28.57 -26.85 -18.34
C GLN A 3 -28.04 -26.68 -16.91
N ALA A 4 -27.24 -25.64 -16.62
CA ALA A 4 -26.76 -25.35 -15.26
C ALA A 4 -27.51 -24.18 -14.56
N CYS A 5 -28.46 -23.51 -15.22
CA CYS A 5 -29.25 -22.42 -14.61
C CYS A 5 -30.56 -22.87 -13.93
N ALA A 6 -30.90 -24.16 -13.95
CA ALA A 6 -32.21 -24.63 -13.48
C ALA A 6 -32.26 -25.03 -11.99
N ALA A 7 -31.14 -25.04 -11.28
CA ALA A 7 -31.09 -25.52 -9.88
C ALA A 7 -31.03 -24.41 -8.81
N ALA A 8 -30.82 -23.14 -9.19
CA ALA A 8 -30.79 -22.02 -8.24
C ALA A 8 -32.16 -21.32 -8.04
N LEU A 9 -33.18 -21.68 -8.82
CA LEU A 9 -34.51 -21.05 -8.76
C LEU A 9 -35.52 -21.75 -7.85
N THR A 10 -35.15 -22.83 -7.15
CA THR A 10 -36.10 -23.60 -6.31
C THR A 10 -36.00 -23.31 -4.81
N PHE A 11 -35.03 -22.51 -4.35
CA PHE A 11 -34.88 -22.20 -2.91
C PHE A 11 -35.49 -20.85 -2.49
N ALA A 12 -35.77 -19.94 -3.43
CA ALA A 12 -36.32 -18.62 -3.13
C ALA A 12 -37.87 -18.56 -3.12
N ALA A 13 -38.56 -19.67 -3.39
CA ALA A 13 -40.02 -19.71 -3.47
C ALA A 13 -40.73 -20.16 -2.17
N SER A 14 -40.01 -20.55 -1.10
CA SER A 14 -40.64 -21.02 0.14
C SER A 14 -40.64 -20.02 1.30
N LEU A 15 -40.22 -18.76 1.10
CA LEU A 15 -40.29 -17.72 2.13
C LEU A 15 -41.19 -16.52 1.74
N GLY A 16 -41.83 -16.57 0.58
CA GLY A 16 -42.81 -15.58 0.13
C GLY A 16 -44.22 -15.84 0.68
N SER A 17 -44.40 -15.78 1.99
CA SER A 17 -45.71 -15.57 2.60
C SER A 17 -45.54 -14.89 3.93
N VAL A 18 -45.46 -13.56 3.89
CA VAL A 18 -46.11 -12.56 4.75
C VAL A 18 -45.46 -11.21 4.42
N CYS A 19 -46.30 -10.18 4.26
CA CYS A 19 -46.00 -8.80 3.86
C CYS A 19 -45.76 -8.56 2.35
N GLY A 20 -46.85 -8.12 1.70
CA GLY A 20 -46.81 -7.55 0.37
C GLY A 20 -46.14 -6.18 0.37
N TYR A 21 -45.00 -6.10 -0.31
CA TYR A 21 -44.50 -4.91 -0.97
C TYR A 21 -43.86 -5.39 -2.27
N ALA A 22 -44.52 -5.12 -3.40
CA ALA A 22 -43.90 -5.28 -4.70
C ALA A 22 -42.98 -4.07 -4.93
N SER A 23 -41.70 -4.20 -4.63
CA SER A 23 -40.67 -3.29 -5.15
C SER A 23 -39.99 -3.97 -6.32
N GLU A 24 -40.07 -3.34 -7.49
CA GLU A 24 -39.33 -3.72 -8.69
C GLU A 24 -37.82 -3.55 -8.43
N ALA A 25 -37.17 -4.55 -7.84
CA ALA A 25 -35.72 -4.62 -7.79
C ALA A 25 -35.22 -5.00 -9.19
N ARG A 26 -34.89 -3.99 -10.00
CA ARG A 26 -34.20 -4.18 -11.27
C ARG A 26 -32.74 -4.54 -10.98
N ALA A 27 -32.27 -5.67 -11.48
CA ALA A 27 -30.86 -6.03 -11.40
C ALA A 27 -30.05 -4.99 -12.19
N VAL A 28 -29.27 -4.17 -11.48
CA VAL A 28 -28.32 -3.22 -12.07
C VAL A 28 -27.15 -4.04 -12.58
N THR A 29 -26.79 -3.87 -13.85
CA THR A 29 -25.61 -4.55 -14.41
C THR A 29 -24.33 -3.93 -13.85
N VAL A 30 -23.23 -4.70 -13.79
CA VAL A 30 -21.94 -4.22 -13.26
C VAL A 30 -21.50 -2.91 -13.95
N GLU A 31 -21.75 -2.79 -15.25
CA GLU A 31 -21.46 -1.60 -16.06
C GLU A 31 -22.34 -0.39 -15.69
N GLU A 32 -23.63 -0.60 -15.41
CA GLU A 32 -24.53 0.45 -14.92
C GLU A 32 -24.18 0.90 -13.50
N PHE A 33 -23.67 -0.01 -12.66
CA PHE A 33 -23.18 0.32 -11.31
C PHE A 33 -21.94 1.22 -11.36
N TYR A 34 -20.95 0.90 -12.20
CA TYR A 34 -19.76 1.74 -12.37
C TYR A 34 -20.09 3.11 -12.95
N THR A 35 -20.96 3.17 -13.96
CA THR A 35 -21.37 4.44 -14.57
C THR A 35 -22.12 5.35 -13.59
N GLN A 36 -22.98 4.78 -12.74
CA GLN A 36 -23.68 5.54 -11.70
C GLN A 36 -22.74 6.00 -10.58
N ARG A 37 -21.69 5.23 -10.27
CA ARG A 37 -20.65 5.64 -9.31
C ARG A 37 -19.76 6.75 -9.84
N GLU A 38 -19.33 6.69 -11.10
CA GLU A 38 -18.51 7.75 -11.72
C GLU A 38 -19.27 9.10 -11.75
N ALA A 39 -20.56 9.07 -12.11
CA ALA A 39 -21.41 10.26 -12.09
C ALA A 39 -21.57 10.83 -10.66
N ALA A 40 -21.74 9.96 -9.65
CA ALA A 40 -21.79 10.38 -8.25
C ALA A 40 -20.44 10.93 -7.74
N GLN A 41 -19.31 10.41 -8.24
CA GLN A 41 -17.96 10.91 -7.94
C GLN A 41 -17.72 12.30 -8.54
N GLN A 42 -18.15 12.54 -9.78
CA GLN A 42 -18.05 13.87 -10.42
C GLN A 42 -18.93 14.93 -9.74
N GLU A 43 -20.13 14.57 -9.29
CA GLU A 43 -20.99 15.50 -8.55
C GLU A 43 -20.46 15.76 -7.12
N ARG A 44 -19.91 14.74 -6.46
CA ARG A 44 -19.26 14.88 -5.13
C ARG A 44 -17.97 15.67 -5.19
N SER A 45 -17.13 15.48 -6.21
CA SER A 45 -15.89 16.24 -6.40
C SER A 45 -16.18 17.72 -6.63
N GLY A 46 -17.20 18.05 -7.42
CA GLY A 46 -17.67 19.44 -7.58
C GLY A 46 -18.17 20.07 -6.27
N SER A 47 -18.89 19.31 -5.44
CA SER A 47 -19.38 19.76 -4.14
C SER A 47 -18.28 19.88 -3.07
N ALA A 48 -17.31 18.98 -3.06
CA ALA A 48 -16.17 19.00 -2.15
C ALA A 48 -15.23 20.18 -2.44
N VAL A 49 -14.97 20.48 -3.71
CA VAL A 49 -14.20 21.67 -4.15
C VAL A 49 -14.87 22.96 -3.65
N GLN A 50 -16.20 23.09 -3.80
CA GLN A 50 -16.93 24.26 -3.28
C GLN A 50 -16.89 24.36 -1.74
N LYS A 51 -17.00 23.23 -1.03
CA LYS A 51 -16.98 23.21 0.44
C LYS A 51 -15.59 23.53 1.01
N GLN A 52 -14.52 23.18 0.28
CA GLN A 52 -13.12 23.50 0.58
C GLN A 52 -12.83 25.00 0.39
N GLU A 53 -13.37 25.62 -0.67
CA GLU A 53 -13.28 27.07 -0.90
C GLU A 53 -14.07 27.88 0.15
N GLU A 54 -15.27 27.41 0.53
CA GLU A 54 -16.11 28.07 1.55
C GLU A 54 -15.55 27.93 2.98
N ARG A 55 -14.93 26.79 3.35
CA ARG A 55 -14.22 26.64 4.63
C ARG A 55 -12.89 27.38 4.67
N GLY A 56 -12.17 27.44 3.55
CA GLY A 56 -11.00 28.32 3.39
C GLY A 56 -11.36 29.81 3.58
N ALA A 57 -12.59 30.21 3.23
CA ALA A 57 -13.11 31.55 3.47
C ALA A 57 -13.64 31.79 4.91
N ALA A 58 -13.97 30.71 5.64
CA ALA A 58 -14.52 30.76 7.01
C ALA A 58 -13.45 30.72 8.12
N LYS A 59 -12.26 30.15 7.90
CA LYS A 59 -11.09 30.29 8.79
C LYS A 59 -10.34 31.61 8.49
N ARG A 60 -10.96 32.75 8.82
CA ARG A 60 -10.31 34.07 8.68
C ARG A 60 -9.39 34.39 9.87
N THR A 61 -8.20 34.90 9.52
CA THR A 61 -7.08 35.40 10.34
C THR A 61 -6.19 34.39 11.07
N TYR A 62 -5.47 33.56 10.31
CA TYR A 62 -4.12 33.13 10.71
C TYR A 62 -3.25 34.38 10.97
N SER A 63 -2.97 34.67 12.25
CA SER A 63 -1.97 35.66 12.62
C SER A 63 -0.60 35.03 12.44
N ARG A 64 0.08 35.37 11.35
CA ARG A 64 1.42 34.88 11.03
C ARG A 64 2.32 35.00 12.27
N PRO A 65 2.84 33.89 12.83
CA PRO A 65 3.72 33.95 13.98
C PRO A 65 4.88 34.85 13.62
N SER A 66 5.27 35.71 14.57
CA SER A 66 6.38 36.63 14.38
C SER A 66 7.60 35.84 13.85
N GLN A 67 8.37 36.46 12.95
CA GLN A 67 9.54 35.81 12.34
C GLN A 67 10.45 35.17 13.41
N GLY A 68 10.62 35.83 14.56
CA GLY A 68 11.40 35.33 15.69
C GLY A 68 10.80 34.13 16.45
N SER A 69 9.49 33.90 16.42
CA SER A 69 8.88 32.67 16.98
C SER A 69 9.10 31.47 16.06
N ARG A 70 8.99 31.68 14.75
CA ARG A 70 9.30 30.65 13.74
C ARG A 70 10.77 30.25 13.76
N GLU A 71 11.67 31.23 13.82
CA GLU A 71 13.12 30.97 13.94
C GLU A 71 13.51 30.27 15.25
N ARG A 72 12.70 30.37 16.31
CA ARG A 72 12.91 29.60 17.55
C ARG A 72 12.44 28.16 17.41
N ALA A 73 11.30 27.92 16.77
CA ALA A 73 10.79 26.57 16.54
C ALA A 73 11.70 25.80 15.57
N ILE A 74 12.21 26.44 14.51
CA ILE A 74 13.21 25.83 13.61
C ILE A 74 14.49 25.46 14.39
N ARG A 75 14.92 26.29 15.34
CA ARG A 75 16.06 26.01 16.22
C ARG A 75 15.84 24.86 17.22
N GLN A 76 14.62 24.34 17.32
CA GLN A 76 14.33 23.16 18.14
C GLN A 76 14.42 21.86 17.35
N LEU A 77 14.45 21.92 16.02
CA LEU A 77 14.76 20.76 15.18
C LEU A 77 16.23 20.40 15.35
N ASP A 78 16.55 19.12 15.16
CA ASP A 78 17.93 18.65 15.21
C ASP A 78 18.80 19.34 14.13
N ASP A 79 20.06 19.60 14.45
CA ASP A 79 21.05 20.15 13.52
C ASP A 79 21.65 19.05 12.62
N GLU A 80 21.38 17.77 12.90
CA GLU A 80 21.82 16.64 12.08
C GLU A 80 20.90 16.37 10.89
N ILE A 81 21.50 16.00 9.76
CA ILE A 81 20.76 15.63 8.54
C ILE A 81 20.23 14.20 8.67
N VAL A 82 18.96 13.99 8.31
CA VAL A 82 18.37 12.65 8.26
C VAL A 82 18.70 11.97 6.93
N GLU A 83 19.81 11.24 6.86
CA GLU A 83 20.31 10.64 5.60
C GLU A 83 19.40 9.58 4.96
N ARG A 84 18.55 8.91 5.75
CA ARG A 84 17.63 7.88 5.27
C ARG A 84 16.21 8.30 5.56
N LEU A 85 15.50 8.63 4.49
CA LEU A 85 14.13 9.09 4.52
C LEU A 85 13.19 7.96 4.07
N PRO A 86 12.04 7.78 4.74
CA PRO A 86 10.96 6.98 4.19
C PRO A 86 10.36 7.66 2.96
N ILE A 87 9.79 6.85 2.06
CA ILE A 87 9.00 7.35 0.93
C ILE A 87 7.82 8.15 1.49
N PRO A 88 7.68 9.44 1.12
CA PRO A 88 6.61 10.29 1.66
C PRO A 88 5.23 9.98 1.06
N VAL A 89 5.15 9.23 -0.03
CA VAL A 89 3.89 8.70 -0.57
C VAL A 89 3.58 7.37 0.11
N LEU A 90 2.44 7.28 0.81
CA LEU A 90 2.21 6.18 1.75
C LEU A 90 1.97 4.81 1.09
N LEU A 91 1.36 4.78 -0.09
CA LEU A 91 0.95 3.58 -0.82
C LEU A 91 1.28 3.67 -2.30
N GLY A 92 1.47 2.52 -2.96
CA GLY A 92 1.64 2.45 -4.42
C GLY A 92 2.98 2.92 -4.97
N VAL A 93 3.95 3.21 -4.10
CA VAL A 93 5.32 3.57 -4.49
C VAL A 93 6.30 2.74 -3.67
N ALA A 94 6.92 1.75 -4.31
CA ALA A 94 8.07 1.06 -3.73
C ALA A 94 9.38 1.73 -4.15
N ARG A 95 10.47 1.48 -3.42
CA ARG A 95 11.78 2.05 -3.76
C ARG A 95 12.26 1.69 -5.17
N SER A 96 11.86 0.53 -5.67
CA SER A 96 12.17 0.05 -7.03
C SER A 96 11.43 0.79 -8.13
N ASP A 97 10.30 1.42 -7.81
CA ASP A 97 9.43 2.09 -8.79
C ASP A 97 9.86 3.55 -9.03
N ILE A 98 10.63 4.09 -8.10
CA ILE A 98 11.11 5.46 -8.16
C ILE A 98 12.18 5.58 -9.26
N THR A 99 11.90 6.44 -10.23
CA THR A 99 12.85 6.83 -11.27
C THR A 99 13.69 8.02 -10.78
N GLU A 100 15.01 7.92 -10.91
CA GLU A 100 15.92 9.04 -10.68
C GLU A 100 15.74 10.08 -11.79
N ASN A 101 14.98 11.14 -11.50
CA ASN A 101 14.61 12.18 -12.47
C ASN A 101 15.03 13.59 -12.05
N PHE A 102 15.84 13.72 -10.99
CA PHE A 102 16.44 14.99 -10.60
C PHE A 102 17.39 15.47 -11.71
N GLY A 103 17.31 16.75 -12.06
CA GLY A 103 18.12 17.32 -13.13
C GLY A 103 17.56 17.10 -14.55
N ASP A 104 16.46 16.38 -14.72
CA ASP A 104 15.83 16.21 -16.03
C ASP A 104 15.38 17.54 -16.65
N LEU A 105 15.39 17.63 -17.98
CA LEU A 105 14.92 18.81 -18.69
C LEU A 105 13.39 18.97 -18.55
N ARG A 106 12.93 20.16 -18.15
CA ARG A 106 11.51 20.52 -18.04
C ARG A 106 11.21 21.80 -18.82
N GLY A 107 9.92 22.03 -19.09
CA GLY A 107 9.45 23.23 -19.80
C GLY A 107 10.07 23.40 -21.20
N GLY A 108 10.22 22.30 -21.94
CA GLY A 108 10.87 22.30 -23.26
C GLY A 108 12.39 22.54 -23.23
N GLY A 109 13.04 22.24 -22.10
CA GLY A 109 14.50 22.40 -21.94
C GLY A 109 14.93 23.75 -21.34
N THR A 110 13.99 24.51 -20.79
CA THR A 110 14.24 25.84 -20.21
C THR A 110 14.65 25.81 -18.75
N ARG A 111 14.42 24.70 -18.05
CA ARG A 111 14.81 24.49 -16.66
C ARG A 111 15.13 23.02 -16.39
N LEU A 112 15.82 22.77 -15.28
CA LEU A 112 16.04 21.43 -14.74
C LEU A 112 14.93 21.08 -13.74
N HIS A 113 14.76 19.78 -13.52
CA HIS A 113 13.91 19.23 -12.48
C HIS A 113 14.61 19.36 -11.12
N GLU A 114 14.00 20.08 -10.17
CA GLU A 114 14.61 20.40 -8.86
C GLU A 114 14.13 19.48 -7.72
N GLY A 115 13.52 18.35 -8.06
CA GLY A 115 12.95 17.42 -7.10
C GLY A 115 12.91 16.00 -7.63
N LEU A 116 12.06 15.19 -7.00
CA LEU A 116 11.78 13.81 -7.33
C LEU A 116 10.28 13.63 -7.52
N ASP A 117 9.86 13.17 -8.70
CA ASP A 117 8.45 12.85 -8.96
C ASP A 117 8.15 11.40 -8.60
N MET A 118 7.21 11.20 -7.68
CA MET A 118 6.71 9.89 -7.25
C MET A 118 5.25 9.75 -7.68
N LEU A 119 5.03 8.92 -8.70
CA LEU A 119 3.70 8.65 -9.27
C LEU A 119 2.86 7.81 -8.31
N ALA A 120 1.63 8.23 -8.06
CA ALA A 120 0.65 7.47 -7.29
C ALA A 120 -0.76 7.95 -7.64
N ALA A 121 -1.78 7.17 -7.27
CA ALA A 121 -3.16 7.55 -7.51
C ALA A 121 -3.48 8.89 -6.81
N GLU A 122 -4.31 9.72 -7.44
CA GLU A 122 -4.80 10.95 -6.81
C GLU A 122 -5.53 10.63 -5.50
N GLY A 123 -5.32 11.46 -4.48
CA GLY A 123 -5.88 11.26 -3.15
C GLY A 123 -5.01 10.39 -2.24
N THR A 124 -3.91 9.80 -2.75
CA THR A 124 -3.01 8.98 -1.92
C THR A 124 -2.39 9.84 -0.81
N PRO A 125 -2.41 9.38 0.47
CA PRO A 125 -1.82 10.14 1.57
C PRO A 125 -0.33 10.42 1.38
N ILE A 126 0.06 11.66 1.64
CA ILE A 126 1.44 12.12 1.72
C ILE A 126 1.78 12.40 3.16
N VAL A 127 2.89 11.84 3.65
CA VAL A 127 3.33 11.94 5.04
C VAL A 127 4.71 12.58 5.15
N ALA A 128 5.00 13.17 6.32
CA ALA A 128 6.28 13.77 6.60
C ALA A 128 7.38 12.68 6.75
N PRO A 129 8.51 12.77 6.02
CA PRO A 129 9.58 11.78 6.12
C PRO A 129 10.52 12.02 7.31
N THR A 130 10.41 13.18 7.96
CA THR A 130 11.18 13.56 9.15
C THR A 130 10.24 14.20 10.17
N GLU A 131 10.73 14.42 11.38
CA GLU A 131 10.17 15.54 12.15
C GLU A 131 10.34 16.84 11.34
N ALA A 132 9.35 17.73 11.39
CA ALA A 132 9.39 18.93 10.59
C ALA A 132 8.50 20.03 11.17
N LEU A 133 8.86 21.29 10.95
CA LEU A 133 7.98 22.43 11.21
C LEU A 133 7.31 22.85 9.90
N VAL A 134 5.99 22.97 9.86
CA VAL A 134 5.29 23.57 8.71
C VAL A 134 5.64 25.04 8.62
N THR A 135 6.19 25.46 7.48
CA THR A 135 6.71 26.81 7.29
C THR A 135 5.95 27.60 6.23
N GLY A 136 5.22 26.93 5.35
CA GLY A 136 4.34 27.57 4.38
C GLY A 136 3.44 26.54 3.73
N MET A 137 2.30 27.01 3.26
CA MET A 137 1.38 26.24 2.43
C MET A 137 0.55 27.20 1.59
N GLY A 138 0.02 26.74 0.46
CA GLY A 138 -0.84 27.54 -0.40
C GLY A 138 -0.84 27.04 -1.83
N THR A 139 -1.22 27.91 -2.77
CA THR A 139 -1.29 27.57 -4.20
C THR A 139 -0.39 28.49 -5.01
N TRP A 140 0.37 27.93 -5.95
CA TRP A 140 1.21 28.69 -6.88
C TRP A 140 1.14 28.08 -8.29
N PRO A 141 1.17 28.86 -9.40
CA PRO A 141 0.93 28.31 -10.74
C PRO A 141 1.84 27.14 -11.14
N GLY A 142 3.12 27.19 -10.75
CA GLY A 142 4.06 26.12 -11.07
C GLY A 142 3.99 24.91 -10.13
N ALA A 143 3.66 25.13 -8.86
CA ALA A 143 3.67 24.08 -7.84
C ALA A 143 2.30 23.48 -7.57
N GLY A 144 1.23 24.09 -8.09
CA GLY A 144 -0.12 23.79 -7.65
C GLY A 144 -0.30 24.11 -6.17
N ARG A 145 -1.11 23.31 -5.49
CA ARG A 145 -1.16 23.29 -4.03
C ARG A 145 0.15 22.71 -3.50
N TYR A 146 0.74 23.38 -2.51
CA TYR A 146 2.02 22.98 -1.94
C TYR A 146 2.09 23.17 -0.43
N VAL A 147 2.96 22.38 0.20
CA VAL A 147 3.40 22.55 1.59
C VAL A 147 4.93 22.66 1.61
N GLU A 148 5.46 23.57 2.42
CA GLU A 148 6.90 23.71 2.69
C GLU A 148 7.14 23.51 4.19
N THR A 149 8.06 22.63 4.55
CA THR A 149 8.47 22.37 5.93
C THR A 149 9.94 22.68 6.13
N ALA A 150 10.33 23.09 7.34
CA ALA A 150 11.71 23.06 7.78
C ALA A 150 11.95 21.71 8.45
N ALA A 151 13.07 21.08 8.13
CA ALA A 151 13.47 19.77 8.61
C ALA A 151 14.85 19.86 9.31
N PRO A 152 15.25 18.82 10.04
CA PRO A 152 16.57 18.74 10.64
C PRO A 152 17.72 19.03 9.68
N GLY A 153 18.84 19.51 10.21
CA GLY A 153 19.99 19.92 9.41
C GLY A 153 19.77 21.21 8.62
N GLY A 154 18.77 22.02 8.96
CA GLY A 154 18.49 23.27 8.25
C GLY A 154 17.96 23.06 6.83
N GLU A 155 17.40 21.88 6.56
CA GLU A 155 16.81 21.56 5.27
C GLU A 155 15.37 22.08 5.19
N ARG A 156 14.87 22.18 3.96
CA ARG A 156 13.46 22.39 3.68
C ARG A 156 12.95 21.30 2.77
N HIS A 157 11.80 20.74 3.11
CA HIS A 157 11.07 19.84 2.23
C HIS A 157 9.91 20.57 1.60
N ARG A 158 9.70 20.38 0.29
CA ARG A 158 8.52 20.87 -0.43
C ARG A 158 7.75 19.71 -1.00
N TYR A 159 6.44 19.78 -0.82
CA TYR A 159 5.47 18.83 -1.34
C TYR A 159 4.58 19.62 -2.31
N MET A 160 4.58 19.26 -3.59
CA MET A 160 3.87 20.00 -4.64
C MET A 160 2.88 19.10 -5.38
N HIS A 161 2.03 19.73 -6.20
CA HIS A 161 0.97 19.13 -7.00
C HIS A 161 -0.16 18.51 -6.17
N LEU A 162 -0.33 18.91 -4.91
CA LEU A 162 -1.26 18.28 -3.98
C LEU A 162 -2.73 18.39 -4.46
N SER A 163 -3.52 17.33 -4.27
CA SER A 163 -4.99 17.40 -4.46
C SER A 163 -5.68 18.02 -3.24
N GLY A 164 -5.09 17.93 -2.05
CA GLY A 164 -5.61 18.52 -0.83
C GLY A 164 -4.56 18.66 0.25
N PHE A 165 -4.87 19.44 1.28
CA PHE A 165 -4.05 19.59 2.48
C PHE A 165 -4.59 18.71 3.60
N ALA A 166 -3.72 18.28 4.52
CA ALA A 166 -4.16 17.84 5.83
C ALA A 166 -4.68 19.03 6.66
N ASP A 167 -5.33 18.79 7.81
CA ASP A 167 -5.65 19.83 8.79
C ASP A 167 -4.37 20.26 9.55
N ILE A 168 -3.49 20.94 8.82
CA ILE A 168 -2.22 21.51 9.30
C ILE A 168 -2.13 22.98 8.87
N GLU A 169 -1.40 23.77 9.64
CA GLU A 169 -1.14 25.18 9.38
C GLU A 169 0.34 25.52 9.61
N PRO A 170 0.87 26.62 9.03
CA PRO A 170 2.25 26.97 9.30
C PRO A 170 2.47 27.23 10.80
N GLY A 171 3.58 26.72 11.35
CA GLY A 171 3.84 26.71 12.79
C GLY A 171 3.57 25.36 13.45
N ASP A 172 2.86 24.44 12.80
CA ASP A 172 2.65 23.11 13.33
C ASP A 172 3.92 22.26 13.24
N LEU A 173 4.15 21.45 14.28
CA LEU A 173 5.21 20.45 14.30
C LEU A 173 4.63 19.11 13.84
N LEU A 174 5.32 18.50 12.89
CA LEU A 174 5.05 17.18 12.34
C LEU A 174 6.10 16.21 12.88
N SER A 175 5.66 15.01 13.21
CA SER A 175 6.49 13.83 13.42
C SER A 175 6.61 13.01 12.12
N VAL A 176 7.57 12.08 12.06
CA VAL A 176 7.66 11.13 10.94
C VAL A 176 6.32 10.39 10.78
N GLY A 177 5.79 10.38 9.56
CA GLY A 177 4.52 9.74 9.23
C GLY A 177 3.29 10.64 9.43
N ASP A 178 3.43 11.86 9.96
CA ASP A 178 2.29 12.79 10.08
C ASP A 178 1.79 13.21 8.69
N LEU A 179 0.47 13.29 8.54
CA LEU A 179 -0.16 13.62 7.27
C LEU A 179 0.13 15.07 6.87
N VAL A 180 0.59 15.25 5.64
CA VAL A 180 0.90 16.56 5.03
C VAL A 180 -0.22 16.98 4.08
N GLY A 181 -0.74 16.02 3.32
CA GLY A 181 -1.75 16.26 2.30
C GLY A 181 -1.94 15.02 1.43
N PHE A 182 -2.40 15.22 0.21
CA PHE A 182 -2.77 14.12 -0.69
C PHE A 182 -2.20 14.33 -2.09
N VAL A 183 -1.78 13.24 -2.73
CA VAL A 183 -1.26 13.23 -4.11
C VAL A 183 -2.31 13.81 -5.07
N GLY A 184 -1.87 14.57 -6.07
CA GLY A 184 -2.73 15.12 -7.11
C GLY A 184 -1.94 15.51 -8.34
N ASP A 185 -2.52 16.40 -9.15
CA ASP A 185 -1.93 16.91 -10.38
C ASP A 185 -2.00 18.45 -10.48
N THR A 186 -2.20 19.17 -9.38
CA THR A 186 -2.47 20.61 -9.48
C THR A 186 -1.27 21.43 -9.97
N GLY A 187 -1.55 22.59 -10.58
CA GLY A 187 -0.53 23.49 -11.09
C GLY A 187 -0.10 23.12 -12.50
N ASN A 188 1.21 23.09 -12.77
CA ASN A 188 1.69 22.74 -14.11
C ASN A 188 1.69 21.23 -14.42
N ALA A 189 1.25 20.41 -13.46
CA ALA A 189 1.02 18.98 -13.63
C ALA A 189 -0.39 18.64 -14.16
N GLU A 190 -1.27 19.65 -14.26
CA GLU A 190 -2.71 19.46 -14.51
C GLU A 190 -2.95 18.72 -15.83
N GLY A 191 -3.77 17.67 -15.78
CA GLY A 191 -4.08 16.81 -16.92
C GLY A 191 -2.99 15.79 -17.27
N GLY A 192 -1.91 15.73 -16.48
CA GLY A 192 -0.93 14.66 -16.49
C GLY A 192 -1.22 13.57 -15.45
N PRO A 193 -0.36 12.55 -15.34
CA PRO A 193 -0.45 11.57 -14.26
C PRO A 193 -0.27 12.23 -12.89
N ALA A 194 -1.14 11.90 -11.93
CA ALA A 194 -1.02 12.38 -10.56
C ALA A 194 0.30 11.90 -9.92
N HIS A 195 0.96 12.79 -9.18
CA HIS A 195 2.22 12.50 -8.51
C HIS A 195 2.49 13.47 -7.37
N LEU A 196 3.38 13.07 -6.46
CA LEU A 196 4.07 14.01 -5.58
C LEU A 196 5.36 14.46 -6.24
N HIS A 197 5.50 15.78 -6.46
CA HIS A 197 6.81 16.39 -6.70
C HIS A 197 7.42 16.80 -5.35
N PHE A 198 8.48 16.11 -4.95
CA PHE A 198 9.15 16.30 -3.66
C PHE A 198 10.52 16.96 -3.84
N GLU A 199 10.78 18.08 -3.17
CA GLU A 199 12.10 18.71 -3.16
C GLU A 199 12.73 18.65 -1.77
N ILE A 200 14.04 18.39 -1.72
CA ILE A 200 14.89 18.69 -0.55
C ILE A 200 15.72 19.93 -0.91
N ARG A 201 15.72 20.94 -0.05
CA ARG A 201 16.50 22.17 -0.27
C ARG A 201 17.34 22.54 0.93
N ARG A 202 18.55 23.04 0.67
CA ARG A 202 19.46 23.58 1.68
C ARG A 202 20.20 24.79 1.13
N ASP A 203 20.34 25.84 1.92
CA ASP A 203 21.01 27.09 1.51
C ASP A 203 20.49 27.67 0.17
N GLY A 204 19.19 27.49 -0.09
CA GLY A 204 18.51 27.97 -1.30
C GLY A 204 18.66 27.04 -2.52
N ARG A 205 19.50 26.02 -2.45
CA ARG A 205 19.74 25.06 -3.54
C ARG A 205 18.86 23.82 -3.38
N ALA A 206 18.37 23.29 -4.48
CA ALA A 206 17.77 21.97 -4.52
C ALA A 206 18.85 20.89 -4.46
N LEU A 207 18.56 19.83 -3.71
CA LEU A 207 19.38 18.63 -3.56
C LEU A 207 18.58 17.47 -4.11
N ASP A 208 19.27 16.50 -4.72
CA ASP A 208 18.64 15.28 -5.22
C ASP A 208 18.07 14.47 -4.04
N PRO A 209 16.73 14.24 -3.98
CA PRO A 209 16.13 13.41 -2.94
C PRO A 209 16.40 11.92 -3.14
N TYR A 210 16.63 11.45 -4.37
CA TYR A 210 16.66 10.03 -4.72
C TYR A 210 17.66 9.18 -3.90
N PRO A 211 18.88 9.66 -3.60
CA PRO A 211 19.82 8.93 -2.76
C PRO A 211 19.36 8.77 -1.32
N ARG A 212 18.45 9.63 -0.83
CA ARG A 212 18.01 9.63 0.58
C ARG A 212 16.69 8.93 0.81
N ILE A 213 15.82 8.87 -0.22
CA ILE A 213 14.63 8.02 -0.17
C ILE A 213 15.08 6.56 -0.20
N GLN A 214 15.11 5.91 0.97
CA GLN A 214 15.68 4.56 1.13
C GLN A 214 14.80 3.63 1.97
N GLN A 215 13.77 4.16 2.63
CA GLN A 215 12.97 3.40 3.58
C GLN A 215 11.51 3.33 3.12
N GLU A 216 10.85 2.24 3.50
CA GLU A 216 9.42 2.09 3.38
C GLU A 216 8.84 1.88 4.77
N PHE A 217 7.64 2.40 4.99
CA PHE A 217 6.89 2.06 6.20
C PHE A 217 6.52 0.57 6.16
N SER A 218 6.65 -0.11 7.30
CA SER A 218 6.13 -1.48 7.46
C SER A 218 4.63 -1.53 7.22
N LEU A 219 4.09 -2.72 6.94
CA LEU A 219 2.67 -2.94 6.71
C LEU A 219 1.82 -2.43 7.89
N GLU A 220 2.24 -2.71 9.12
CA GLU A 220 1.59 -2.25 10.34
C GLU A 220 1.62 -0.72 10.47
N GLN A 221 2.76 -0.09 10.14
CA GLN A 221 2.87 1.36 10.12
C GLN A 221 1.97 1.98 9.06
N LYS A 222 1.92 1.41 7.84
CA LYS A 222 1.03 1.89 6.77
C LYS A 222 -0.43 1.84 7.22
N VAL A 223 -0.88 0.74 7.81
CA VAL A 223 -2.26 0.60 8.34
C VAL A 223 -2.56 1.66 9.42
N ALA A 224 -1.64 1.86 10.37
CA ALA A 224 -1.81 2.87 11.42
C ALA A 224 -1.84 4.31 10.86
N LEU A 225 -1.00 4.60 9.86
CA LEU A 225 -0.96 5.91 9.20
C LEU A 225 -2.23 6.17 8.37
N ILE A 226 -2.79 5.14 7.73
CA ILE A 226 -4.08 5.26 7.04
C ILE A 226 -5.22 5.54 8.04
N GLU A 227 -5.24 4.87 9.19
CA GLU A 227 -6.23 5.16 10.24
C GLU A 227 -6.17 6.64 10.65
N ARG A 228 -4.96 7.15 10.87
CA ARG A 228 -4.74 8.57 11.16
C ARG A 228 -5.24 9.44 10.01
N ALA A 229 -4.91 9.10 8.77
CA ALA A 229 -5.34 9.85 7.59
C ALA A 229 -6.87 9.92 7.46
N LEU A 230 -7.58 8.81 7.72
CA LEU A 230 -9.05 8.76 7.75
C LEU A 230 -9.66 9.69 8.81
N THR A 231 -8.96 9.93 9.92
CA THR A 231 -9.42 10.87 10.96
C THR A 231 -9.07 12.33 10.69
N GLN A 232 -8.10 12.59 9.81
CA GLN A 232 -7.55 13.92 9.54
C GLN A 232 -7.98 14.51 8.19
N THR A 233 -8.55 13.69 7.32
CA THR A 233 -9.13 14.14 6.04
C THR A 233 -10.52 14.76 6.25
N ASP A 234 -10.84 15.77 5.44
CA ASP A 234 -12.20 16.32 5.35
C ASP A 234 -13.17 15.37 4.60
N ASP A 235 -12.65 14.41 3.83
CA ASP A 235 -13.42 13.44 3.06
C ASP A 235 -12.92 11.99 3.26
N PRO A 236 -13.30 11.34 4.38
CA PRO A 236 -12.88 9.97 4.67
C PRO A 236 -13.48 8.95 3.71
N ASP A 237 -14.66 9.22 3.16
CA ASP A 237 -15.32 8.31 2.22
C ASP A 237 -14.55 8.24 0.90
N ALA A 238 -14.04 9.38 0.39
CA ALA A 238 -13.18 9.39 -0.78
C ALA A 238 -11.88 8.60 -0.57
N LEU A 239 -11.26 8.70 0.61
CA LEU A 239 -10.07 7.91 0.94
C LEU A 239 -10.39 6.41 1.04
N LEU A 240 -11.53 6.04 1.63
CA LEU A 240 -11.98 4.64 1.65
C LEU A 240 -12.21 4.10 0.23
N ASP A 241 -12.89 4.88 -0.63
CA ASP A 241 -13.14 4.49 -2.01
C ASP A 241 -11.83 4.28 -2.79
N LEU A 242 -10.86 5.19 -2.62
CA LEU A 242 -9.51 5.07 -3.20
C LEU A 242 -8.81 3.78 -2.75
N LEU A 243 -8.87 3.48 -1.45
CA LEU A 243 -8.20 2.30 -0.89
C LEU A 243 -8.78 1.00 -1.45
N ILE A 244 -10.08 0.97 -1.73
CA ILE A 244 -10.72 -0.18 -2.37
C ILE A 244 -10.33 -0.26 -3.85
N SER A 245 -10.39 0.85 -4.58
CA SER A 245 -10.27 0.82 -6.04
C SER A 245 -8.83 0.69 -6.52
N GLU A 246 -7.90 1.37 -5.86
CA GLU A 246 -6.49 1.45 -6.29
C GLU A 246 -5.57 0.57 -5.43
N TYR A 247 -5.97 0.28 -4.20
CA TYR A 247 -5.12 -0.36 -3.19
C TYR A 247 -5.72 -1.64 -2.59
N GLU A 248 -6.63 -2.32 -3.31
CA GLU A 248 -7.12 -3.65 -2.93
C GLU A 248 -5.97 -4.63 -2.61
N PRO A 249 -4.87 -4.70 -3.39
CA PRO A 249 -3.78 -5.63 -3.09
C PRO A 249 -3.12 -5.37 -1.73
N PHE A 250 -2.99 -4.11 -1.31
CA PHE A 250 -2.49 -3.74 0.02
C PHE A 250 -3.43 -4.23 1.13
N LEU A 251 -4.75 -4.07 0.95
CA LEU A 251 -5.74 -4.53 1.93
C LEU A 251 -5.69 -6.06 2.09
N ILE A 252 -5.58 -6.79 0.97
CA ILE A 252 -5.39 -8.24 0.97
C ILE A 252 -4.12 -8.63 1.71
N GLN A 253 -3.01 -7.93 1.45
CA GLN A 253 -1.73 -8.19 2.12
C GLN A 253 -1.84 -8.02 3.63
N ALA A 254 -2.44 -6.92 4.10
CA ALA A 254 -2.68 -6.66 5.51
C ALA A 254 -3.50 -7.78 6.17
N GLN A 255 -4.58 -8.22 5.52
CA GLN A 255 -5.42 -9.28 6.04
C GLN A 255 -4.71 -10.65 6.07
N VAL A 256 -3.95 -11.01 5.03
CA VAL A 256 -3.16 -12.24 4.97
C VAL A 256 -2.08 -12.27 6.04
N ALA A 257 -1.42 -11.13 6.29
CA ALA A 257 -0.42 -10.97 7.34
C ALA A 257 -1.04 -10.92 8.77
N GLY A 258 -2.37 -10.92 8.90
CA GLY A 258 -3.06 -10.82 10.18
C GLY A 258 -2.95 -9.44 10.84
N VAL A 259 -2.63 -8.40 10.07
CA VAL A 259 -2.60 -7.01 10.55
C VAL A 259 -4.04 -6.53 10.74
N ALA A 260 -4.37 -6.10 11.96
CA ALA A 260 -5.71 -5.64 12.28
C ALA A 260 -6.02 -4.34 11.52
N LEU A 261 -7.03 -4.39 10.64
CA LEU A 261 -7.51 -3.20 9.94
C LEU A 261 -8.40 -2.35 10.87
N PRO A 262 -8.31 -1.01 10.80
CA PRO A 262 -9.23 -0.11 11.49
C PRO A 262 -10.68 -0.43 11.17
N PRO A 263 -11.64 -0.21 12.08
CA PRO A 263 -13.04 -0.60 11.87
C PRO A 263 -13.66 -0.06 10.57
N ALA A 264 -13.31 1.16 10.17
CA ALA A 264 -13.76 1.75 8.91
C ALA A 264 -13.28 0.94 7.69
N LEU A 265 -12.01 0.53 7.69
CA LEU A 265 -11.42 -0.29 6.64
C LEU A 265 -11.86 -1.74 6.72
N ALA A 266 -11.99 -2.30 7.92
CA ALA A 266 -12.40 -3.69 8.11
C ALA A 266 -13.80 -3.93 7.52
N ARG A 267 -14.75 -3.02 7.77
CA ARG A 267 -16.10 -3.11 7.18
C ARG A 267 -16.07 -3.06 5.66
N VAL A 268 -15.30 -2.12 5.12
CA VAL A 268 -15.15 -1.92 3.69
C VAL A 268 -14.48 -3.13 3.04
N ALA A 269 -13.41 -3.65 3.64
CA ALA A 269 -12.70 -4.82 3.15
C ALA A 269 -13.55 -6.09 3.25
N GLU A 270 -14.37 -6.25 4.29
CA GLU A 270 -15.29 -7.39 4.41
C GLU A 270 -16.41 -7.37 3.35
N GLU A 271 -16.87 -6.18 2.96
CA GLU A 271 -17.88 -6.00 1.91
C GLU A 271 -17.28 -6.10 0.48
N ALA A 272 -16.02 -5.68 0.29
CA ALA A 272 -15.40 -5.52 -1.03
C ALA A 272 -14.42 -6.63 -1.41
N VAL A 273 -13.72 -7.25 -0.45
CA VAL A 273 -12.67 -8.23 -0.72
C VAL A 273 -13.28 -9.64 -0.63
N PRO A 274 -13.33 -10.42 -1.72
CA PRO A 274 -13.75 -11.82 -1.71
C PRO A 274 -13.06 -12.59 -0.57
N SER A 275 -13.74 -13.59 0.01
CA SER A 275 -13.18 -14.35 1.12
C SER A 275 -11.78 -14.87 0.77
N ILE A 276 -10.77 -14.36 1.48
CA ILE A 276 -9.34 -14.68 1.32
C ILE A 276 -9.10 -16.20 1.36
N GLY A 277 -10.02 -16.96 1.99
CA GLY A 277 -9.96 -18.40 2.14
C GLY A 277 -10.25 -19.25 0.90
N SER A 278 -10.58 -18.68 -0.28
CA SER A 278 -10.82 -19.50 -1.47
C SER A 278 -10.35 -18.87 -2.78
N PHE A 279 -9.34 -19.51 -3.39
CA PHE A 279 -8.98 -19.25 -4.79
C PHE A 279 -10.07 -19.77 -5.74
N SER A 280 -10.60 -18.89 -6.57
CA SER A 280 -11.69 -19.19 -7.51
C SER A 280 -11.23 -19.97 -8.75
N ARG A 281 -9.95 -19.81 -9.14
CA ARG A 281 -9.38 -20.41 -10.35
C ARG A 281 -7.94 -20.85 -10.17
N ASP A 282 -7.44 -21.63 -11.11
CA ASP A 282 -6.01 -21.93 -11.24
C ASP A 282 -5.28 -20.70 -11.82
N LEU A 283 -4.00 -20.52 -11.46
CA LEU A 283 -3.21 -19.36 -11.88
C LEU A 283 -1.91 -19.75 -12.59
N THR A 284 -1.56 -18.96 -13.60
CA THR A 284 -0.35 -19.06 -14.42
C THR A 284 0.16 -17.67 -14.83
N VAL A 285 1.34 -17.62 -15.44
CA VAL A 285 1.92 -16.37 -15.96
C VAL A 285 0.95 -15.67 -16.92
N GLY A 286 0.78 -14.37 -16.72
CA GLY A 286 -0.14 -13.52 -17.47
C GLY A 286 -1.50 -13.34 -16.81
N ASP A 287 -1.83 -14.12 -15.79
CA ASP A 287 -3.04 -13.90 -15.00
C ASP A 287 -2.92 -12.64 -14.14
N GLU A 288 -4.06 -11.98 -13.91
CA GLU A 288 -4.18 -10.82 -13.04
C GLU A 288 -5.42 -10.88 -12.13
N GLY A 289 -5.47 -9.98 -11.14
CA GLY A 289 -6.61 -9.75 -10.26
C GLY A 289 -6.51 -10.43 -8.88
N HIS A 290 -7.65 -10.46 -8.18
CA HIS A 290 -7.77 -10.84 -6.77
C HIS A 290 -6.99 -12.12 -6.36
N ASP A 291 -7.22 -13.25 -7.05
CA ASP A 291 -6.56 -14.53 -6.71
C ASP A 291 -5.03 -14.45 -6.83
N VAL A 292 -4.50 -13.60 -7.73
CA VAL A 292 -3.06 -13.37 -7.87
C VAL A 292 -2.54 -12.53 -6.72
N SER A 293 -3.26 -11.47 -6.31
CA SER A 293 -2.92 -10.65 -5.14
C SER A 293 -2.88 -11.48 -3.85
N VAL A 294 -3.85 -12.39 -3.65
CA VAL A 294 -3.86 -13.32 -2.51
C VAL A 294 -2.64 -14.24 -2.56
N LEU A 295 -2.33 -14.84 -3.71
CA LEU A 295 -1.15 -15.69 -3.87
C LEU A 295 0.14 -14.94 -3.56
N GLN A 296 0.33 -13.76 -4.15
CA GLN A 296 1.51 -12.93 -3.93
C GLN A 296 1.64 -12.53 -2.45
N SER A 297 0.54 -12.14 -1.80
CA SER A 297 0.53 -11.80 -0.37
C SER A 297 1.05 -12.94 0.49
N ILE A 298 0.60 -14.18 0.21
CA ILE A 298 1.08 -15.37 0.93
C ILE A 298 2.56 -15.62 0.64
N LEU A 299 2.99 -15.46 -0.61
CA LEU A 299 4.40 -15.66 -0.95
C LEU A 299 5.32 -14.60 -0.31
N ILE A 300 4.85 -13.36 -0.18
CA ILE A 300 5.57 -12.28 0.52
C ILE A 300 5.65 -12.62 2.01
N ASP A 301 4.54 -12.99 2.65
CA ASP A 301 4.50 -13.40 4.08
C ASP A 301 5.43 -14.59 4.36
N LYS A 302 5.53 -15.53 3.43
CA LYS A 302 6.46 -16.68 3.51
C LYS A 302 7.88 -16.36 3.08
N ASN A 303 8.21 -15.10 2.81
CA ASN A 303 9.51 -14.63 2.36
C ASN A 303 10.01 -15.35 1.08
N ALA A 304 9.07 -15.79 0.23
CA ALA A 304 9.32 -16.48 -1.03
C ALA A 304 9.31 -15.54 -2.24
N LEU A 305 8.68 -14.37 -2.10
CA LEU A 305 8.60 -13.32 -3.11
C LEU A 305 9.07 -11.99 -2.51
N ASP A 306 10.12 -11.42 -3.11
CA ASP A 306 10.76 -10.18 -2.66
C ASP A 306 10.21 -8.98 -3.44
N ILE A 307 9.03 -8.51 -3.05
CA ILE A 307 8.39 -7.27 -3.50
C ILE A 307 7.71 -6.62 -2.29
N ALA A 308 7.61 -5.28 -2.28
CA ALA A 308 7.02 -4.55 -1.17
C ALA A 308 5.52 -4.84 -0.99
N GLU A 309 4.78 -4.79 -2.10
CA GLU A 309 3.33 -4.97 -2.14
C GLU A 309 2.93 -5.90 -3.31
N PRO A 310 1.83 -6.66 -3.18
CA PRO A 310 1.31 -7.48 -4.28
C PRO A 310 0.93 -6.59 -5.46
N THR A 311 1.38 -6.95 -6.66
CA THR A 311 1.06 -6.19 -7.89
C THR A 311 -0.27 -6.59 -8.50
N GLY A 312 -0.85 -7.72 -8.06
CA GLY A 312 -2.01 -8.32 -8.70
C GLY A 312 -1.72 -8.93 -10.07
N TYR A 313 -0.46 -8.97 -10.51
CA TYR A 313 -0.05 -9.53 -11.81
C TYR A 313 0.90 -10.72 -11.66
N PHE A 314 0.56 -11.83 -12.30
CA PHE A 314 1.34 -13.05 -12.28
C PHE A 314 2.46 -12.97 -13.32
N GLY A 315 3.59 -12.40 -12.91
CA GLY A 315 4.80 -12.31 -13.73
C GLY A 315 5.81 -13.45 -13.56
N PRO A 316 6.99 -13.31 -14.20
CA PRO A 316 8.11 -14.25 -14.03
C PRO A 316 8.61 -14.37 -12.58
N LEU A 317 8.60 -13.28 -11.82
CA LEU A 317 8.99 -13.28 -10.40
C LEU A 317 8.03 -14.13 -9.56
N THR A 318 6.71 -13.90 -9.71
CA THR A 318 5.67 -14.71 -9.05
C THR A 318 5.80 -16.19 -9.41
N LYS A 319 6.06 -16.52 -10.68
CA LYS A 319 6.29 -17.91 -11.11
C LYS A 319 7.47 -18.54 -10.40
N ALA A 320 8.60 -17.84 -10.37
CA ALA A 320 9.83 -18.33 -9.77
C ALA A 320 9.67 -18.51 -8.25
N ALA A 321 9.07 -17.52 -7.58
CA ALA A 321 8.73 -17.57 -6.16
C ALA A 321 7.82 -18.77 -5.84
N LEU A 322 6.76 -18.95 -6.61
CA LEU A 322 5.84 -20.08 -6.43
C LEU A 322 6.53 -21.43 -6.62
N ALA A 323 7.37 -21.57 -7.65
CA ALA A 323 8.12 -22.80 -7.91
C ALA A 323 9.06 -23.16 -6.74
N ARG A 324 9.75 -22.15 -6.19
CA ARG A 324 10.62 -22.30 -5.02
C ARG A 324 9.81 -22.73 -3.80
N TYR A 325 8.72 -22.01 -3.51
CA TYR A 325 7.88 -22.31 -2.36
C TYR A 325 7.23 -23.70 -2.46
N GLN A 326 6.73 -24.09 -3.64
CA GLN A 326 6.22 -25.45 -3.90
C GLN A 326 7.29 -26.50 -3.59
N SER A 327 8.52 -26.30 -4.04
CA SER A 327 9.62 -27.24 -3.77
C SER A 327 9.93 -27.32 -2.28
N PHE A 328 9.92 -26.18 -1.59
CA PHE A 328 10.14 -26.08 -0.15
C PHE A 328 9.10 -26.88 0.66
N ILE A 329 7.83 -26.82 0.29
CA ILE A 329 6.74 -27.58 0.94
C ILE A 329 6.60 -29.03 0.43
N GLY A 330 7.61 -29.56 -0.28
CA GLY A 330 7.66 -30.95 -0.75
C GLY A 330 6.77 -31.24 -1.97
N MET A 331 6.34 -30.22 -2.71
CA MET A 331 5.66 -30.36 -3.99
C MET A 331 6.64 -30.24 -5.16
N ARG A 332 6.19 -30.60 -6.37
CA ARG A 332 6.96 -30.29 -7.58
C ARG A 332 6.92 -28.78 -7.84
N GLY A 333 8.07 -28.12 -7.84
CA GLY A 333 8.23 -26.70 -8.15
C GLY A 333 7.98 -26.34 -9.61
N THR A 334 6.73 -26.41 -10.07
CA THR A 334 6.36 -26.09 -11.45
C THR A 334 6.15 -24.59 -11.66
N GLY A 335 5.85 -23.86 -10.59
CA GLY A 335 5.42 -22.47 -10.67
C GLY A 335 4.02 -22.31 -11.28
N TYR A 336 3.25 -23.40 -11.38
CA TYR A 336 1.86 -23.40 -11.79
C TYR A 336 0.96 -23.58 -10.57
N PHE A 337 -0.02 -22.68 -10.40
CA PHE A 337 -0.93 -22.68 -9.27
C PHE A 337 -2.22 -23.43 -9.61
N GLY A 338 -2.12 -24.76 -9.70
CA GLY A 338 -3.27 -25.63 -9.95
C GLY A 338 -3.98 -26.09 -8.67
N SER A 339 -4.98 -26.96 -8.84
CA SER A 339 -5.78 -27.57 -7.76
C SER A 339 -4.96 -28.14 -6.58
N ALA A 340 -3.84 -28.81 -6.85
CA ALA A 340 -2.97 -29.37 -5.79
C ALA A 340 -2.31 -28.27 -4.94
N THR A 341 -1.88 -27.18 -5.57
CA THR A 341 -1.27 -26.03 -4.90
C THR A 341 -2.33 -25.26 -4.12
N ARG A 342 -3.50 -25.04 -4.73
CA ARG A 342 -4.66 -24.42 -4.08
C ARG A 342 -5.07 -25.12 -2.79
N ALA A 343 -5.13 -26.45 -2.79
CA ALA A 343 -5.48 -27.22 -1.60
C ALA A 343 -4.48 -27.02 -0.43
N ARG A 344 -3.18 -26.89 -0.75
CA ARG A 344 -2.14 -26.62 0.25
C ARG A 344 -2.20 -25.20 0.80
N PHE A 345 -2.50 -24.21 -0.05
CA PHE A 345 -2.60 -22.81 0.37
C PHE A 345 -3.89 -22.52 1.15
N ALA A 346 -5.04 -23.11 0.77
CA ALA A 346 -6.28 -22.99 1.53
C ALA A 346 -6.15 -23.52 2.97
N SER A 347 -5.41 -24.62 3.15
CA SER A 347 -5.12 -25.19 4.47
C SER A 347 -4.17 -24.33 5.32
N ALA A 348 -3.41 -23.42 4.69
CA ALA A 348 -2.50 -22.50 5.37
C ALA A 348 -3.21 -21.21 5.84
N LEU A 349 -4.32 -20.86 5.20
CA LEU A 349 -5.15 -19.69 5.53
C LEU A 349 -6.24 -20.00 6.58
N ASP A 350 -6.66 -21.27 6.66
CA ASP A 350 -7.58 -21.76 7.71
C ASP A 350 -7.12 -23.15 8.20
N PRO A 351 -6.48 -23.24 9.39
CA PRO A 351 -6.03 -24.52 9.95
C PRO A 351 -7.19 -25.51 10.21
N ALA A 352 -8.44 -25.03 10.28
CA ALA A 352 -9.63 -25.84 10.53
C ALA A 352 -10.32 -26.36 9.25
N ALA A 353 -9.97 -25.83 8.07
CA ALA A 353 -10.58 -26.18 6.78
C ALA A 353 -9.82 -27.24 5.96
N ALA A 354 -8.75 -27.82 6.50
CA ALA A 354 -8.01 -28.86 5.80
C ALA A 354 -8.91 -30.09 5.55
N PRO A 355 -9.06 -30.58 4.29
CA PRO A 355 -9.63 -31.89 4.08
C PRO A 355 -8.75 -32.92 4.79
N ASN A 356 -9.36 -33.92 5.43
CA ASN A 356 -8.72 -35.10 6.01
C ASN A 356 -7.91 -35.86 4.94
N ALA A 357 -6.78 -35.32 4.52
CA ALA A 357 -5.72 -36.03 3.85
C ALA A 357 -4.88 -36.61 4.97
N ALA A 358 -5.10 -37.89 5.27
CA ALA A 358 -4.35 -38.69 6.23
C ALA A 358 -2.89 -38.23 6.35
N HIS A 359 -2.61 -37.40 7.35
CA HIS A 359 -1.27 -37.17 7.84
C HIS A 359 -1.12 -38.11 9.01
N THR A 360 -0.45 -39.23 8.76
CA THR A 360 0.46 -39.79 9.76
C THR A 360 1.40 -38.66 10.14
N ALA A 361 1.12 -38.02 11.28
CA ALA A 361 2.02 -37.06 11.90
C ALA A 361 3.36 -37.76 12.15
N PRO A 362 4.52 -37.16 11.85
CA PRO A 362 5.74 -37.55 12.52
C PRO A 362 5.66 -37.00 13.94
N THR A 363 5.06 -37.77 14.84
CA THR A 363 5.38 -37.68 16.27
C THR A 363 6.76 -38.29 16.42
N GLY A 364 7.81 -37.50 16.27
CA GLY A 364 9.18 -37.95 16.46
C GLY A 364 10.05 -36.74 16.71
N GLU A 365 10.82 -36.79 17.80
CA GLU A 365 11.91 -35.84 18.07
C GLU A 365 12.75 -35.65 16.79
N VAL A 366 12.97 -34.40 16.41
CA VAL A 366 13.82 -34.06 15.27
C VAL A 366 15.23 -34.55 15.58
N SER A 367 15.73 -35.48 14.77
CA SER A 367 17.08 -36.03 14.93
C SER A 367 18.12 -34.91 14.78
N LEU A 368 19.20 -34.96 15.56
CA LEU A 368 20.32 -34.01 15.41
C LEU A 368 20.89 -34.01 13.99
N THR A 369 20.73 -35.14 13.28
CA THR A 369 21.13 -35.27 11.88
C THR A 369 20.26 -34.42 10.94
N GLU A 370 18.96 -34.28 11.21
CA GLU A 370 18.05 -33.42 10.42
C GLU A 370 18.30 -31.93 10.70
N LEU A 371 18.61 -31.56 11.94
CA LEU A 371 19.01 -30.20 12.30
C LEU A 371 20.30 -29.76 11.60
N VAL A 372 21.29 -30.65 11.47
CA VAL A 372 22.54 -30.35 10.75
C VAL A 372 22.30 -30.12 9.26
N GLU A 373 21.41 -30.88 8.62
CA GLU A 373 21.05 -30.65 7.22
C GLU A 373 20.34 -29.30 7.03
N LEU A 374 19.50 -28.90 8.00
CA LEU A 374 18.82 -27.60 7.98
C LEU A 374 19.81 -26.43 8.11
N LEU A 375 20.81 -26.55 8.99
CA LEU A 375 21.83 -25.52 9.21
C LEU A 375 22.75 -25.33 8.00
N VAL A 376 23.04 -26.41 7.26
CA VAL A 376 23.80 -26.32 6.00
C VAL A 376 22.97 -25.67 4.90
N ALA A 377 21.67 -25.96 4.84
CA ALA A 377 20.76 -25.35 3.86
C ALA A 377 20.56 -23.83 4.09
N LEU A 378 20.75 -23.38 5.33
CA LEU A 378 20.70 -21.96 5.72
C LEU A 378 22.06 -21.25 5.63
N GLU A 379 23.09 -21.91 5.07
CA GLU A 379 24.47 -21.39 4.97
C GLU A 379 25.13 -21.03 6.32
N LEU A 380 24.57 -21.49 7.43
CA LEU A 380 25.10 -21.25 8.78
C LEU A 380 26.28 -22.17 9.11
N ILE A 381 26.49 -23.22 8.31
CA ILE A 381 27.66 -24.12 8.36
C ILE A 381 28.24 -24.20 6.95
N ALA A 382 29.54 -23.96 6.83
CA ALA A 382 30.25 -24.08 5.55
C ALA A 382 30.13 -25.51 4.97
N PRO A 383 29.92 -25.67 3.65
CA PRO A 383 29.70 -26.98 3.02
C PRO A 383 30.78 -28.02 3.33
N GLU A 384 32.04 -27.59 3.48
CA GLU A 384 33.16 -28.46 3.88
C GLU A 384 33.05 -29.03 5.30
N GLN A 385 32.31 -28.38 6.20
CA GLN A 385 32.09 -28.82 7.57
C GLN A 385 30.88 -29.77 7.73
N ARG A 386 30.03 -29.87 6.69
CA ARG A 386 28.83 -30.72 6.67
C ARG A 386 29.12 -32.16 7.07
N THR A 387 30.14 -32.76 6.45
CA THR A 387 30.49 -34.18 6.68
C THR A 387 30.93 -34.41 8.12
N LEU A 388 31.66 -33.45 8.71
CA LEU A 388 32.11 -33.53 10.10
C LEU A 388 30.93 -33.37 11.07
N ALA A 389 30.05 -32.40 10.83
CA ALA A 389 28.86 -32.12 11.64
C ALA A 389 27.87 -33.29 11.62
N LEU A 390 27.60 -33.88 10.46
CA LEU A 390 26.75 -35.07 10.32
C LEU A 390 27.35 -36.29 11.04
N SER A 391 28.68 -36.44 11.01
CA SER A 391 29.36 -37.52 11.74
C SER A 391 29.33 -37.34 13.26
N ALA A 392 29.27 -36.11 13.74
CA ALA A 392 29.16 -35.79 15.16
C ALA A 392 27.70 -35.99 15.65
N ALA A 393 26.73 -35.50 14.89
CA ALA A 393 25.30 -35.69 15.18
C ALA A 393 24.91 -37.17 15.27
N ARG A 394 25.37 -38.01 14.33
CA ARG A 394 25.16 -39.48 14.36
C ARG A 394 25.80 -40.21 15.55
N ARG A 395 26.67 -39.55 16.31
CA ARG A 395 27.27 -40.11 17.54
C ARG A 395 26.55 -39.63 18.81
N LEU A 396 25.66 -38.65 18.69
CA LEU A 396 24.94 -38.00 19.78
C LEU A 396 23.44 -38.34 19.76
N ASP A 397 22.88 -38.60 18.58
CA ASP A 397 21.70 -39.45 18.40
C ASP A 397 22.05 -40.92 18.74
#